data_AF-A0A8J4XMK7-F1
#
_entry.id   AF-A0A8J4XMK7-F1
#
_cell.length_a   1.000
_cell.length_b   1.000
_cell.length_c   1.000
_cell.angle_alpha   90.00
_cell.angle_beta   90.00
_cell.angle_gamma   90.00
#
_symmetry.space_group_name_H-M   'P 1'
#
loop_
_entity.id
_entity.type
_entity.pdbx_description
1 polymer ?
#
loop_
_entity_poly.entity_id
_entity_poly.type
_entity_poly.pdbx_seq_one_letter_code
_entity_poly.pdbx_strand_id
1 'polypeptide(L)'
;MRKKLCDIIGELAHNMIDDEGNNKWPEFLQFLFESACSPTITHKEVALTLFSLVPGVFGNQQQQHLGMIKAMLTSSLADSANPPVQALAVKATAAFILLHDNEPNIQRNFADLLTPFLQIIAASIEVGDDDGLLKCLVDLAESCPKFLRPQVETILQLAIKALQDPNVGDSWKHLLLEVVVTLAETAPAMVRKAGAKYMTSLIPLMLNMMTDLEDEEVTMSTT
;
A
#
# COMPACT_ATOMS: atom_id res chain seq x y z
N MET A 1 -19.66 5.74 10.57
CA MET A 1 -20.82 5.00 10.02
C MET A 1 -20.56 4.48 8.61
N ARG A 2 -20.07 5.32 7.68
CA ARG A 2 -19.76 4.91 6.30
C ARG A 2 -18.76 3.75 6.17
N LYS A 3 -17.61 3.79 6.85
CA LYS A 3 -16.63 2.68 6.84
C LYS A 3 -17.26 1.35 7.26
N LYS A 4 -17.96 1.33 8.40
CA LYS A 4 -18.72 0.15 8.88
C LYS A 4 -19.73 -0.38 7.86
N LEU A 5 -20.38 0.51 7.10
CA LEU A 5 -21.29 0.10 6.03
C LEU A 5 -20.53 -0.52 4.87
N CYS A 6 -19.40 0.07 4.46
CA CYS A 6 -18.52 -0.53 3.46
C CYS A 6 -18.01 -1.90 3.91
N ASP A 7 -17.69 -2.09 5.19
CA ASP A 7 -17.24 -3.37 5.74
C ASP A 7 -18.35 -4.43 5.59
N ILE A 8 -19.59 -4.10 5.94
CA ILE A 8 -20.75 -4.99 5.79
C ILE A 8 -21.04 -5.30 4.32
N ILE A 9 -21.01 -4.27 3.46
CA ILE A 9 -21.24 -4.45 2.02
C ILE A 9 -20.13 -5.30 1.40
N GLY A 10 -18.87 -5.06 1.79
CA GLY A 10 -17.73 -5.83 1.34
C GLY A 10 -17.85 -7.30 1.73
N GLU A 11 -18.16 -7.57 3.01
CA GLU A 11 -18.38 -8.94 3.47
C GLU A 11 -19.52 -9.62 2.71
N LEU A 12 -20.64 -8.92 2.50
CA LEU A 12 -21.74 -9.45 1.70
C LEU A 12 -21.30 -9.75 0.26
N ALA A 13 -20.61 -8.81 -0.40
CA ALA A 13 -20.14 -8.99 -1.77
C ALA A 13 -19.16 -10.15 -1.92
N HIS A 14 -18.28 -10.34 -0.95
CA HIS A 14 -17.37 -11.50 -0.91
C HIS A 14 -18.14 -12.82 -0.83
N ASN A 15 -19.14 -12.90 0.06
CA ASN A 15 -19.99 -14.10 0.22
C ASN A 15 -20.94 -14.36 -0.97
N MET A 16 -21.10 -13.40 -1.88
CA MET A 16 -21.89 -13.56 -3.12
C MET A 16 -21.09 -14.12 -4.30
N ILE A 17 -19.80 -14.41 -4.11
CA ILE A 17 -18.99 -15.17 -5.07
C ILE A 17 -19.15 -16.65 -4.71
N ASP A 18 -19.61 -17.48 -5.65
CA ASP A 18 -19.71 -18.92 -5.41
C ASP A 18 -18.39 -19.67 -5.63
N ASP A 19 -18.39 -20.97 -5.30
CA ASP A 19 -17.21 -21.84 -5.41
C ASP A 19 -16.66 -21.95 -6.84
N GLU A 20 -17.50 -21.67 -7.85
CA GLU A 20 -17.10 -21.65 -9.25
C GLU A 20 -16.54 -20.28 -9.68
N GLY A 21 -16.55 -19.27 -8.80
CA GLY A 21 -16.08 -17.92 -9.09
C GLY A 21 -17.12 -17.04 -9.79
N ASN A 22 -18.40 -17.41 -9.77
CA ASN A 22 -19.47 -16.60 -10.35
C ASN A 22 -19.99 -15.60 -9.32
N ASN A 23 -20.05 -14.32 -9.71
CA ASN A 23 -20.63 -13.28 -8.88
C ASN A 23 -22.17 -13.29 -9.00
N LYS A 24 -22.85 -13.58 -7.88
CA LYS A 24 -24.32 -13.62 -7.77
C LYS A 24 -24.97 -12.25 -7.51
N TRP A 25 -24.16 -11.21 -7.34
CA TRP A 25 -24.59 -9.83 -7.10
C TRP A 25 -24.01 -8.87 -8.17
N PRO A 26 -24.48 -8.96 -9.43
CA PRO A 26 -23.97 -8.13 -10.53
C PRO A 26 -24.20 -6.62 -10.31
N GLU A 27 -25.25 -6.23 -9.59
CA GLU A 27 -25.54 -4.84 -9.25
C GLU A 27 -24.44 -4.21 -8.39
N PHE A 28 -23.71 -5.01 -7.62
CA PHE A 28 -22.55 -4.52 -6.87
C PHE A 28 -21.44 -4.03 -7.81
N LEU A 29 -21.15 -4.77 -8.88
CA LEU A 29 -20.14 -4.37 -9.87
C LEU A 29 -20.55 -3.08 -10.58
N GLN A 30 -21.82 -2.98 -10.95
CA GLN A 30 -22.38 -1.76 -11.54
C GLN A 30 -22.24 -0.57 -10.56
N PHE A 31 -22.65 -0.75 -9.31
CA PHE A 31 -22.52 0.27 -8.27
C PHE A 31 -21.07 0.71 -8.06
N LEU A 32 -20.14 -0.24 -8.03
CA LEU A 32 -18.71 0.00 -7.85
C LEU A 32 -18.16 0.91 -8.96
N PHE A 33 -18.46 0.57 -10.22
CA PHE A 33 -17.96 1.34 -11.36
C PHE A 33 -18.64 2.71 -11.51
N GLU A 34 -19.95 2.79 -11.32
CA GLU A 34 -20.66 4.07 -11.33
C GLU A 34 -20.15 5.01 -10.24
N SER A 35 -19.88 4.46 -9.05
CA SER A 35 -19.33 5.21 -7.93
C SER A 35 -17.90 5.68 -8.18
N ALA A 36 -17.06 4.82 -8.78
CA ALA A 36 -15.68 5.15 -9.14
C ALA A 36 -15.57 6.24 -10.22
N CYS A 37 -16.50 6.24 -11.18
CA CYS A 37 -16.59 7.23 -12.25
C CYS A 37 -17.39 8.48 -11.87
N SER A 38 -17.96 8.53 -10.68
CA SER A 38 -18.81 9.64 -10.23
C SER A 38 -18.02 10.94 -10.08
N PRO A 39 -18.61 12.11 -10.42
CA PRO A 39 -18.00 13.40 -10.10
C PRO A 39 -17.98 13.70 -8.58
N THR A 40 -18.75 12.96 -7.79
CA THR A 40 -18.83 13.14 -6.34
C THR A 40 -17.68 12.39 -5.64
N ILE A 41 -16.81 13.14 -4.94
CA ILE A 41 -15.63 12.60 -4.22
C ILE A 41 -16.01 11.47 -3.27
N THR A 42 -17.07 11.64 -2.48
CA THR A 42 -17.56 10.61 -1.55
C THR A 42 -17.91 9.28 -2.24
N HIS A 43 -18.42 9.30 -3.47
CA HIS A 43 -18.71 8.06 -4.19
C HIS A 43 -17.41 7.35 -4.62
N LYS A 44 -16.41 8.10 -5.09
CA LYS A 44 -15.08 7.56 -5.39
C LYS A 44 -14.44 6.93 -4.16
N GLU A 45 -14.52 7.60 -3.00
CA GLU A 45 -14.00 7.06 -1.74
C GLU A 45 -14.68 5.73 -1.37
N VAL A 46 -16.01 5.66 -1.51
CA VAL A 46 -16.77 4.43 -1.24
C VAL A 46 -16.35 3.31 -2.19
N ALA A 47 -16.23 3.61 -3.49
CA ALA A 47 -15.82 2.63 -4.49
C ALA A 47 -14.43 2.07 -4.21
N LEU A 48 -13.45 2.94 -3.95
CA LEU A 48 -12.08 2.52 -3.65
C LEU A 48 -11.99 1.75 -2.33
N THR A 49 -12.76 2.17 -1.31
CA THR A 49 -12.83 1.43 -0.04
C THR A 49 -13.38 0.03 -0.26
N LEU A 50 -14.51 -0.11 -0.95
CA LEU A 50 -15.13 -1.40 -1.24
C LEU A 50 -14.22 -2.29 -2.08
N PHE A 51 -13.57 -1.73 -3.10
CA PHE A 51 -12.61 -2.46 -3.92
C PHE A 51 -11.38 -2.91 -3.13
N SER A 52 -10.91 -2.10 -2.17
CA SER A 52 -9.80 -2.51 -1.28
C SER A 52 -10.18 -3.65 -0.33
N LEU A 53 -11.46 -3.74 0.08
CA LEU A 53 -11.96 -4.81 0.93
C LEU A 53 -12.17 -6.11 0.15
N VAL A 54 -12.64 -6.02 -1.11
CA VAL A 54 -12.96 -7.19 -1.94
C VAL A 54 -12.38 -7.02 -3.36
N PRO A 55 -11.04 -7.07 -3.52
CA PRO A 55 -10.40 -6.87 -4.81
C PRO A 55 -10.79 -7.95 -5.84
N GLY A 56 -11.22 -9.13 -5.37
CA GLY A 56 -11.60 -10.28 -6.19
C GLY A 56 -13.07 -10.33 -6.59
N VAL A 57 -13.83 -9.25 -6.36
CA VAL A 57 -15.30 -9.23 -6.57
C VAL A 57 -15.76 -9.54 -8.00
N PHE A 58 -14.86 -9.46 -8.97
CA PHE A 58 -15.13 -9.78 -10.36
C PHE A 58 -15.19 -11.29 -10.64
N GLY A 59 -14.61 -12.13 -9.78
CA GLY A 59 -14.54 -13.58 -10.00
C GLY A 59 -14.04 -13.94 -11.40
N ASN A 60 -14.76 -14.82 -12.09
CA ASN A 60 -14.45 -15.25 -13.47
C ASN A 60 -14.47 -14.12 -14.51
N GLN A 61 -15.10 -12.99 -14.19
CA GLN A 61 -15.20 -11.82 -15.06
C GLN A 61 -14.00 -10.88 -14.93
N GLN A 62 -13.01 -11.18 -14.09
CA GLN A 62 -11.93 -10.24 -13.84
C GLN A 62 -11.14 -9.87 -15.11
N GLN A 63 -10.83 -10.86 -15.96
CA GLN A 63 -10.00 -10.64 -17.15
C GLN A 63 -10.59 -9.60 -18.11
N GLN A 64 -11.92 -9.58 -18.29
CA GLN A 64 -12.61 -8.58 -19.12
C GLN A 64 -12.62 -7.18 -18.49
N HIS A 65 -12.48 -7.07 -17.16
CA HIS A 65 -12.52 -5.81 -16.43
C HIS A 65 -11.14 -5.23 -16.10
N LEU A 66 -10.04 -5.95 -16.34
CA LEU A 66 -8.68 -5.49 -15.99
C LEU A 66 -8.35 -4.09 -16.54
N GLY A 67 -8.74 -3.79 -17.78
CA GLY A 67 -8.52 -2.47 -18.37
C GLY A 67 -9.26 -1.36 -17.62
N MET A 68 -10.49 -1.63 -17.18
CA MET A 68 -11.31 -0.69 -16.42
C MET A 68 -10.79 -0.50 -15.00
N ILE A 69 -10.40 -1.58 -14.32
CA ILE A 69 -9.77 -1.54 -12.99
C ILE A 69 -8.50 -0.70 -13.04
N LYS A 70 -7.63 -0.94 -14.03
CA LYS A 70 -6.41 -0.17 -14.20
C LYS A 70 -6.71 1.30 -14.41
N ALA A 71 -7.63 1.65 -15.32
CA ALA A 71 -8.02 3.03 -15.58
C ALA A 71 -8.56 3.74 -14.33
N MET A 72 -9.39 3.05 -13.54
CA MET A 72 -9.91 3.55 -12.27
C MET A 72 -8.79 3.87 -11.28
N LEU A 73 -7.87 2.94 -11.06
CA LEU A 73 -6.74 3.13 -10.13
C LEU A 73 -5.80 4.23 -10.62
N THR A 74 -5.45 4.24 -11.91
CA THR A 74 -4.63 5.32 -12.51
C THR A 74 -5.26 6.69 -12.28
N SER A 75 -6.55 6.84 -12.60
CA SER A 75 -7.25 8.12 -12.43
C SER A 75 -7.32 8.56 -10.97
N SER A 76 -7.48 7.61 -10.04
CA SER A 76 -7.61 7.91 -8.62
C SER A 76 -6.26 8.27 -7.98
N LEU A 77 -5.17 7.59 -8.39
CA LEU A 77 -3.80 7.94 -7.99
C LEU A 77 -3.38 9.32 -8.52
N ALA A 78 -3.89 9.72 -9.69
CA ALA A 78 -3.61 11.03 -10.29
C ALA A 78 -4.48 12.18 -9.73
N ASP A 79 -5.45 11.91 -8.85
CA ASP A 79 -6.39 12.90 -8.31
C ASP A 79 -5.76 13.75 -7.20
N SER A 80 -4.75 14.55 -7.55
CA SER A 80 -3.97 15.38 -6.62
C SER A 80 -4.78 16.46 -5.88
N ALA A 81 -5.99 16.77 -6.37
CA ALA A 81 -6.92 17.64 -5.67
C ALA A 81 -7.56 16.97 -4.44
N ASN A 82 -7.49 15.63 -4.35
CA ASN A 82 -8.18 14.84 -3.35
C ASN A 82 -7.24 13.80 -2.70
N PRO A 83 -6.39 14.20 -1.73
CA PRO A 83 -5.48 13.29 -1.04
C PRO A 83 -6.14 12.04 -0.42
N PRO A 84 -7.35 12.10 0.17
CA PRO A 84 -8.05 10.91 0.67
C PRO A 84 -8.35 9.88 -0.43
N VAL A 85 -8.67 10.33 -1.65
CA VAL A 85 -8.92 9.46 -2.80
C VAL A 85 -7.61 8.79 -3.23
N GLN A 86 -6.50 9.54 -3.27
CA GLN A 86 -5.18 9.00 -3.56
C GLN A 86 -4.75 7.94 -2.54
N ALA A 87 -4.94 8.20 -1.24
CA ALA A 87 -4.64 7.23 -0.17
C ALA A 87 -5.46 5.93 -0.31
N LEU A 88 -6.76 6.05 -0.60
CA LEU A 88 -7.61 4.88 -0.86
C LEU A 88 -7.21 4.14 -2.14
N ALA A 89 -6.75 4.85 -3.17
CA ALA A 89 -6.26 4.24 -4.40
C ALA A 89 -4.96 3.46 -4.18
N VAL A 90 -4.06 3.95 -3.30
CA VAL A 90 -2.87 3.20 -2.84
C VAL A 90 -3.31 1.90 -2.16
N LYS A 91 -4.22 1.97 -1.17
CA LYS A 91 -4.72 0.78 -0.47
C LYS A 91 -5.37 -0.22 -1.41
N ALA A 92 -6.21 0.25 -2.34
CA ALA A 92 -6.89 -0.61 -3.29
C ALA A 92 -5.93 -1.22 -4.33
N THR A 93 -4.91 -0.47 -4.76
CA THR A 93 -3.85 -1.00 -5.65
C THR A 93 -3.05 -2.09 -4.94
N ALA A 94 -2.66 -1.88 -3.67
CA ALA A 94 -1.95 -2.87 -2.89
C ALA A 94 -2.79 -4.14 -2.71
N ALA A 95 -4.05 -4.01 -2.26
CA ALA A 95 -4.97 -5.13 -2.09
C ALA A 95 -5.16 -5.94 -3.39
N PHE A 96 -5.30 -5.25 -4.53
CA PHE A 96 -5.43 -5.91 -5.82
C PHE A 96 -4.16 -6.66 -6.24
N ILE A 97 -2.97 -6.10 -5.99
CA ILE A 97 -1.71 -6.79 -6.30
C ILE A 97 -1.46 -7.97 -5.36
N LEU A 98 -1.81 -7.87 -4.09
CA LEU A 98 -1.70 -8.95 -3.10
C LEU A 98 -2.62 -10.12 -3.44
N LEU A 99 -3.84 -9.86 -3.92
CA LEU A 99 -4.72 -10.90 -4.44
C LEU A 99 -4.09 -11.69 -5.60
N HIS A 100 -3.20 -11.04 -6.36
CA HIS A 100 -2.56 -11.56 -7.56
C HIS A 100 -1.06 -11.81 -7.36
N ASP A 101 -0.67 -12.24 -6.16
CA ASP A 101 0.71 -12.53 -5.76
C ASP A 101 1.42 -13.55 -6.65
N ASN A 102 0.67 -14.52 -7.16
CA ASN A 102 1.14 -15.60 -8.03
C ASN A 102 0.90 -15.33 -9.54
N GLU A 103 0.44 -14.13 -9.91
CA GLU A 103 0.12 -13.77 -11.31
C GLU A 103 1.05 -12.66 -11.85
N PRO A 104 2.27 -13.01 -12.33
CA PRO A 104 3.27 -12.02 -12.74
C PRO A 104 2.83 -11.19 -13.96
N ASN A 105 1.92 -11.70 -14.79
CA ASN A 105 1.36 -10.97 -15.93
C ASN A 105 0.49 -9.79 -15.47
N ILE A 106 -0.33 -10.00 -14.43
CA ILE A 106 -1.13 -8.95 -13.81
C ILE A 106 -0.21 -7.94 -13.15
N GLN A 107 0.74 -8.38 -12.33
CA GLN A 107 1.71 -7.48 -11.69
C GLN A 107 2.46 -6.60 -12.70
N ARG A 108 2.92 -7.19 -13.82
CA ARG A 108 3.57 -6.43 -14.89
C ARG A 108 2.64 -5.41 -15.54
N ASN A 109 1.37 -5.76 -15.73
CA ASN A 109 0.39 -4.87 -16.33
C ASN A 109 0.09 -3.64 -15.45
N PHE A 110 0.26 -3.74 -14.14
CA PHE A 110 -0.01 -2.64 -13.19
C PHE A 110 1.26 -1.95 -12.67
N ALA A 111 2.45 -2.32 -13.16
CA ALA A 111 3.73 -1.82 -12.66
C ALA A 111 3.94 -0.31 -12.86
N ASP A 112 3.26 0.30 -13.84
CA ASP A 112 3.26 1.75 -14.09
C ASP A 112 2.56 2.55 -12.98
N LEU A 113 1.69 1.92 -12.18
CA LEU A 113 1.05 2.56 -11.03
C LEU A 113 1.99 2.76 -9.85
N LEU A 114 3.13 2.05 -9.82
CA LEU A 114 4.03 2.06 -8.67
C LEU A 114 4.71 3.42 -8.44
N THR A 115 4.95 4.18 -9.51
CA THR A 115 5.53 5.52 -9.41
C THR A 115 4.62 6.47 -8.63
N PRO A 116 3.37 6.74 -9.05
CA PRO A 116 2.47 7.61 -8.28
C PRO A 116 2.13 7.02 -6.91
N PHE A 117 2.03 5.69 -6.78
CA PHE A 117 1.83 5.02 -5.50
C PHE A 117 2.87 5.42 -4.45
N LEU A 118 4.17 5.36 -4.81
CA LEU A 118 5.25 5.73 -3.87
C LEU A 118 5.35 7.23 -3.63
N GLN A 119 4.96 8.07 -4.60
CA GLN A 119 4.87 9.52 -4.39
C GLN A 119 3.84 9.87 -3.32
N ILE A 120 2.69 9.19 -3.31
CA ILE A 120 1.64 9.38 -2.30
C ILE A 120 2.12 8.90 -0.92
N ILE A 121 2.81 7.76 -0.86
CA ILE A 121 3.43 7.29 0.40
C ILE A 121 4.44 8.31 0.94
N ALA A 122 5.31 8.83 0.08
CA ALA A 122 6.29 9.84 0.47
C ALA A 122 5.61 11.10 1.03
N ALA A 123 4.53 11.57 0.40
CA ALA A 123 3.75 12.70 0.88
C ALA A 123 3.06 12.41 2.23
N SER A 124 2.53 11.20 2.43
CA SER A 124 1.89 10.83 3.70
C SER A 124 2.88 10.76 4.86
N ILE A 125 4.14 10.36 4.63
CA ILE A 125 5.21 10.45 5.64
C ILE A 125 5.47 11.89 6.07
N GLU A 126 5.48 12.83 5.12
CA GLU A 126 5.70 14.26 5.41
C GLU A 126 4.53 14.88 6.18
N VAL A 127 3.30 14.43 5.93
CA VAL A 127 2.09 14.89 6.64
C VAL A 127 1.92 14.20 8.00
N GLY A 128 2.31 12.93 8.11
CA GLY A 128 2.21 12.13 9.34
C GLY A 128 0.78 11.67 9.68
N ASP A 129 -0.10 11.45 8.69
CA ASP A 129 -1.54 11.23 8.91
C ASP A 129 -2.01 9.76 8.88
N ASP A 130 -1.57 8.95 7.91
CA ASP A 130 -2.05 7.58 7.67
C ASP A 130 -0.90 6.60 7.41
N ASP A 131 -0.37 6.03 8.50
CA ASP A 131 0.69 5.01 8.44
C ASP A 131 0.25 3.71 7.73
N GLY A 132 -1.05 3.56 7.46
CA GLY A 132 -1.62 2.44 6.74
C GLY A 132 -1.08 2.30 5.32
N LEU A 133 -0.62 3.39 4.70
CA LEU A 133 -0.02 3.32 3.36
C LEU A 133 1.36 2.64 3.39
N LEU A 134 2.14 2.84 4.45
CA LEU A 134 3.39 2.12 4.65
C LEU A 134 3.16 0.65 4.96
N LYS A 135 2.12 0.31 5.74
CA LYS A 135 1.74 -1.08 6.00
C LYS A 135 1.42 -1.82 4.71
N CYS A 136 0.68 -1.19 3.79
CA CYS A 136 0.47 -1.77 2.45
C CYS A 136 1.79 -2.01 1.68
N LEU A 137 2.80 -1.15 1.85
CA LEU A 137 4.10 -1.33 1.22
C LEU A 137 4.89 -2.49 1.86
N VAL A 138 4.77 -2.69 3.18
CA VAL A 138 5.32 -3.87 3.88
C VAL A 138 4.68 -5.15 3.34
N ASP A 139 3.36 -5.21 3.27
CA ASP A 139 2.63 -6.39 2.75
C ASP A 139 3.08 -6.74 1.31
N LEU A 140 3.27 -5.71 0.46
CA LEU A 140 3.79 -5.89 -0.89
C LEU A 140 5.25 -6.35 -0.92
N ALA A 141 6.08 -5.89 0.02
CA ALA A 141 7.46 -6.36 0.15
C ALA A 141 7.53 -7.82 0.61
N GLU A 142 6.58 -8.25 1.44
CA GLU A 142 6.47 -9.62 1.92
C GLU A 142 5.99 -10.58 0.80
N SER A 143 4.84 -10.27 0.20
CA SER A 143 4.14 -11.19 -0.70
C SER A 143 4.50 -11.00 -2.18
N CYS A 144 4.74 -9.75 -2.61
CA CYS A 144 4.92 -9.38 -4.01
C CYS A 144 6.22 -8.61 -4.30
N PRO A 145 7.40 -8.99 -3.76
CA PRO A 145 8.61 -8.14 -3.81
C PRO A 145 9.10 -7.84 -5.24
N LYS A 146 8.82 -8.74 -6.20
CA LYS A 146 9.19 -8.54 -7.61
C LYS A 146 8.39 -7.41 -8.26
N PHE A 147 7.18 -7.12 -7.80
CA PHE A 147 6.39 -5.97 -8.25
C PHE A 147 7.09 -4.66 -7.90
N LEU A 148 7.74 -4.59 -6.73
CA LEU A 148 8.46 -3.41 -6.25
C LEU A 148 9.80 -3.15 -6.95
N ARG A 149 10.30 -4.12 -7.74
CA ARG A 149 11.61 -4.08 -8.39
C ARG A 149 11.94 -2.77 -9.12
N PRO A 150 11.03 -2.14 -9.89
CA PRO A 150 11.34 -0.90 -10.60
C PRO A 150 11.65 0.29 -9.67
N GLN A 151 11.24 0.22 -8.40
CA GLN A 151 11.28 1.34 -7.46
C GLN A 151 12.07 1.06 -6.18
N VAL A 152 12.82 -0.05 -6.12
CA VAL A 152 13.64 -0.38 -4.94
C VAL A 152 14.60 0.75 -4.58
N GLU A 153 15.20 1.38 -5.58
CA GLU A 153 16.09 2.53 -5.38
C GLU A 153 15.36 3.70 -4.72
N THR A 154 14.15 4.02 -5.19
CA THR A 154 13.28 5.05 -4.63
C THR A 154 12.89 4.74 -3.18
N ILE A 155 12.56 3.48 -2.88
CA ILE A 155 12.20 3.04 -1.52
C ILE A 155 13.38 3.23 -0.57
N LEU A 156 14.59 2.81 -0.97
CA LEU A 156 15.80 2.97 -0.15
C LEU A 156 16.14 4.45 0.08
N GLN A 157 15.97 5.31 -0.93
CA GLN A 157 16.15 6.74 -0.79
C GLN A 157 15.12 7.37 0.15
N LEU A 158 13.86 6.95 0.06
CA LEU A 158 12.80 7.38 0.96
C LEU A 158 13.12 7.01 2.41
N ALA A 159 13.58 5.79 2.65
CA ALA A 159 14.02 5.35 3.97
C ALA A 159 15.17 6.22 4.51
N ILE A 160 16.23 6.44 3.72
CA ILE A 160 17.35 7.31 4.13
C ILE A 160 16.86 8.71 4.49
N LYS A 161 16.04 9.33 3.64
CA LYS A 161 15.49 10.68 3.86
C LYS A 161 14.72 10.73 5.18
N ALA A 162 13.81 9.79 5.40
CA ALA A 162 12.96 9.77 6.58
C ALA A 162 13.73 9.49 7.87
N LEU A 163 14.72 8.59 7.83
CA LEU A 163 15.55 8.29 9.00
C LEU A 163 16.45 9.46 9.41
N GLN A 164 16.84 10.31 8.46
CA GLN A 164 17.62 11.52 8.72
C GLN A 164 16.77 12.70 9.20
N ASP A 165 15.44 12.65 9.01
CA ASP A 165 14.56 13.74 9.37
C ASP A 165 14.11 13.62 10.84
N PRO A 166 14.47 14.59 11.71
CA PRO A 166 14.03 14.58 13.10
C PRO A 166 12.52 14.81 13.26
N ASN A 167 11.82 15.30 12.23
CA ASN A 167 10.37 15.55 12.28
C ASN A 167 9.55 14.31 11.94
N VAL A 168 10.15 13.27 11.38
CA VAL A 168 9.47 12.00 11.12
C VAL A 168 9.49 11.18 12.41
N GLY A 169 8.30 10.83 12.91
CA GLY A 169 8.15 10.04 14.13
C GLY A 169 8.68 8.61 13.99
N ASP A 170 9.10 8.02 15.12
CA ASP A 170 9.81 6.72 15.11
C ASP A 170 8.95 5.57 14.58
N SER A 171 7.63 5.61 14.80
CA SER A 171 6.72 4.62 14.22
C SER A 171 6.82 4.54 12.69
N TRP A 172 6.98 5.69 12.03
CA TRP A 172 7.14 5.79 10.58
C TRP A 172 8.53 5.34 10.12
N LYS A 173 9.58 5.71 10.88
CA LYS A 173 10.95 5.24 10.63
C LYS A 173 11.05 3.72 10.75
N HIS A 174 10.43 3.14 11.78
CA HIS A 174 10.36 1.69 11.97
C HIS A 174 9.62 1.00 10.83
N LEU A 175 8.47 1.51 10.38
CA LEU A 175 7.76 0.94 9.24
C LEU A 175 8.57 1.02 7.93
N LEU A 176 9.30 2.11 7.68
CA LEU A 176 10.19 2.21 6.52
C LEU A 176 11.36 1.22 6.61
N LEU A 177 11.94 1.06 7.79
CA LEU A 177 12.98 0.06 8.01
C LEU A 177 12.44 -1.36 7.83
N GLU A 178 11.22 -1.63 8.28
CA GLU A 178 10.54 -2.90 8.06
C GLU A 178 10.50 -3.19 6.55
N VAL A 179 10.01 -2.27 5.72
CA VAL A 179 10.01 -2.44 4.25
C VAL A 179 11.41 -2.79 3.71
N VAL A 180 12.46 -2.10 4.16
CA VAL A 180 13.83 -2.33 3.70
C VAL A 180 14.34 -3.72 4.12
N VAL A 181 14.09 -4.13 5.37
CA VAL A 181 14.47 -5.44 5.90
C VAL A 181 13.68 -6.54 5.21
N THR A 182 12.36 -6.42 5.11
CA THR A 182 11.50 -7.38 4.41
C THR A 182 11.97 -7.57 2.97
N LEU A 183 12.28 -6.51 2.23
CA LEU A 183 12.82 -6.63 0.86
C LEU A 183 14.18 -7.34 0.82
N ALA A 184 15.02 -7.13 1.82
CA ALA A 184 16.32 -7.81 1.92
C ALA A 184 16.14 -9.31 2.21
N GLU A 185 15.09 -9.70 2.92
CA GLU A 185 14.75 -11.10 3.23
C GLU A 185 14.05 -11.80 2.07
N THR A 186 13.05 -11.18 1.46
CA THR A 186 12.20 -11.79 0.42
C THR A 186 12.79 -11.67 -0.99
N ALA A 187 13.63 -10.66 -1.24
CA ALA A 187 14.29 -10.44 -2.52
C ALA A 187 15.76 -9.95 -2.38
N PRO A 188 16.63 -10.69 -1.69
CA PRO A 188 18.01 -10.29 -1.37
C PRO A 188 18.85 -9.93 -2.60
N ALA A 189 18.67 -10.66 -3.71
CA ALA A 189 19.41 -10.38 -4.95
C ALA A 189 19.03 -9.03 -5.57
N MET A 190 17.77 -8.63 -5.42
CA MET A 190 17.26 -7.35 -5.91
C MET A 190 17.83 -6.19 -5.07
N VAL A 191 17.76 -6.31 -3.74
CA VAL A 191 18.34 -5.32 -2.82
C VAL A 191 19.85 -5.24 -2.98
N ARG A 192 20.56 -6.37 -3.11
CA ARG A 192 22.01 -6.34 -3.35
C ARG A 192 22.38 -5.60 -4.64
N LYS A 193 21.60 -5.77 -5.71
CA LYS A 193 21.92 -5.16 -7.02
C LYS A 193 21.60 -3.68 -7.08
N ALA A 194 20.43 -3.26 -6.59
CA ALA A 194 19.98 -1.86 -6.65
C ALA A 194 20.42 -1.05 -5.41
N GLY A 195 20.60 -1.74 -4.28
CA GLY A 195 20.74 -1.16 -2.96
C GLY A 195 22.16 -1.04 -2.40
N ALA A 196 23.17 -1.66 -3.03
CA ALA A 196 24.52 -1.73 -2.46
C ALA A 196 25.11 -0.35 -2.11
N LYS A 197 24.88 0.66 -2.96
CA LYS A 197 25.36 2.04 -2.74
C LYS A 197 24.63 2.78 -1.61
N TYR A 198 23.47 2.29 -1.18
CA TYR A 198 22.66 2.88 -0.11
C TYR A 198 22.97 2.28 1.26
N MET A 199 23.52 1.06 1.30
CA MET A 199 23.85 0.37 2.55
C MET A 199 24.88 1.13 3.39
N THR A 200 25.80 1.86 2.74
CA THR A 200 26.78 2.72 3.42
C THR A 200 26.15 3.86 4.21
N SER A 201 24.93 4.28 3.84
CA SER A 201 24.17 5.31 4.55
C SER A 201 23.14 4.71 5.51
N LEU A 202 22.44 3.65 5.10
CA LEU A 202 21.40 3.02 5.90
C LEU A 202 21.95 2.34 7.16
N ILE A 203 23.08 1.64 7.07
CA ILE A 203 23.64 0.92 8.23
C ILE A 203 23.98 1.89 9.38
N PRO A 204 24.71 3.00 9.17
CA PRO A 204 24.95 3.97 10.25
C PRO A 204 23.66 4.57 10.83
N LEU A 205 22.65 4.84 10.00
CA LEU A 205 21.36 5.37 10.49
C LEU A 205 20.64 4.36 11.40
N MET A 206 20.61 3.09 11.00
CA MET A 206 20.05 2.02 11.84
C MET A 206 20.83 1.86 13.15
N LEU A 207 22.16 1.90 13.11
CA LEU A 207 22.98 1.84 14.32
C LEU A 207 22.74 3.03 15.24
N ASN A 208 22.57 4.23 14.70
CA ASN A 208 22.26 5.41 15.49
C ASN A 208 20.90 5.29 16.20
N MET A 209 19.89 4.73 15.53
CA MET A 209 18.60 4.44 16.17
C MET A 209 18.74 3.43 17.32
N MET A 210 19.67 2.48 17.25
CA MET A 210 19.94 1.55 18.36
C MET A 210 20.62 2.19 19.57
N THR A 211 21.15 3.42 19.42
CA THR A 211 21.78 4.16 20.53
C THR A 211 20.81 5.12 21.23
N ASP A 212 19.60 5.28 20.68
CA ASP A 212 18.54 6.08 21.28
C ASP A 212 17.86 5.27 22.38
N LEU A 213 18.52 5.23 23.54
CA LEU A 213 18.04 4.55 24.74
C LEU A 213 17.37 5.58 25.64
N GLU A 214 16.11 5.34 26.01
CA GLU A 214 15.48 6.09 27.09
C GLU A 214 16.28 5.82 28.38
N ASP A 215 16.77 6.89 29.04
CA ASP A 215 17.37 6.75 30.37
C ASP A 215 16.31 6.19 31.33
N GLU A 216 16.43 4.93 31.72
CA GLU A 216 15.60 4.38 32.80
C GLU A 216 15.84 5.21 34.06
N GLU A 217 14.87 6.06 34.44
CA GLU A 217 14.85 6.67 35.77
C GLU A 217 14.80 5.53 36.78
N VAL A 218 15.98 5.16 37.31
CA VAL A 218 16.11 4.29 38.47
C VAL A 218 15.46 5.04 39.63
N THR A 219 14.16 4.80 39.82
CA THR A 219 13.45 5.20 41.02
C THR A 219 14.08 4.40 42.17
N MET A 220 15.13 4.96 42.78
CA MET A 220 15.65 4.46 44.04
C MET A 220 14.51 4.60 45.05
N SER A 221 13.79 3.52 45.26
CA SER A 221 12.84 3.36 46.34
C SER A 221 13.66 3.32 47.63
N THR A 222 13.85 4.49 48.24
CA THR A 222 14.40 4.60 49.58
C THR A 222 13.41 3.95 50.53
N THR A 223 13.76 2.75 50.99
CA THR A 223 13.22 2.05 52.16
C THR A 223 13.30 2.90 53.42
#